data_AF-A0A4Q7W2Q1-F1
#
_entry.id   AF-A0A4Q7W2Q1-F1
#
_cell.length_a   1.000
_cell.length_b   1.000
_cell.length_c   1.000
_cell.angle_alpha   90.00
_cell.angle_beta   90.00
_cell.angle_gamma   90.00
#
_symmetry.space_group_name_H-M   'P 1'
#
loop_
_entity.id
_entity.type
_entity.pdbx_description
1 polymer ?
#
loop_
_entity_poly.entity_id
_entity_poly.type
_entity_poly.pdbx_seq_one_letter_code
_entity_poly.pdbx_strand_id
1 'polypeptide(L)'
;MATLLESLSQSLTPDVLGKLGGAVGLDANQVGAGLGVIGPLLTGSMAKNPAMASGGLDGLLGMLPKEGGGGLLGMLTGGGLAALGGLFGGGGATGAGGSMLSGILGPGVGAIGSSLDRALGFKVSPLLMMAAPVVLRAIQKFMAEKNVDSGTLVKQMQQEHAGFISQGGEQARIVEQAMLAGDEAAALKARFTAEQWAALRVAPFAAGRLVMLSDSSGPVGSVQEMGATASALVGAVKEADPASLLAMVFDSTPELDELKAIGNDKAPLLELLKRAHGAVAQHAPAQAGGYARLLVEVATKTAAASTEGGFLGIGGVKVSESEQAAINEIKALGPVNATGGIA
;
A
#
# COMPACT_ATOMS: atom_id res chain seq x y z
N MET A 1 -4.51 -19.63 32.47
CA MET A 1 -3.19 -19.45 31.84
C MET A 1 -3.34 -18.34 30.82
N ALA A 2 -2.45 -17.35 30.81
CA ALA A 2 -2.58 -16.22 29.89
C ALA A 2 -2.42 -16.70 28.43
N THR A 3 -3.35 -16.27 27.58
CA THR A 3 -3.26 -16.46 26.11
C THR A 3 -2.15 -15.59 25.53
N LEU A 4 -1.79 -15.81 24.26
CA LEU A 4 -0.86 -14.91 23.55
C LEU A 4 -1.41 -13.49 23.53
N LEU A 5 -2.71 -13.34 23.25
CA LEU A 5 -3.39 -12.05 23.22
C LEU A 5 -3.40 -11.37 24.59
N GLU A 6 -3.59 -12.15 25.66
CA GLU A 6 -3.56 -11.64 27.03
C GLU A 6 -2.13 -11.21 27.43
N SER A 7 -1.11 -11.98 27.07
CA SER A 7 0.29 -11.59 27.27
C SER A 7 0.65 -10.32 26.50
N LEU A 8 0.16 -10.19 25.26
CA LEU A 8 0.32 -8.98 24.45
C LEU A 8 -0.37 -7.78 25.11
N SER A 9 -1.61 -7.94 25.58
CA SER A 9 -2.34 -6.88 26.28
C SER A 9 -1.63 -6.42 27.55
N GLN A 10 -1.04 -7.35 28.32
CA GLN A 10 -0.27 -7.05 29.52
C GLN A 10 1.03 -6.30 29.21
N SER A 11 1.61 -6.50 28.02
CA SER A 11 2.81 -5.80 27.58
C SER A 11 2.54 -4.36 27.10
N LEU A 12 1.28 -4.03 26.79
CA LEU A 12 0.86 -2.71 26.31
C LEU A 12 0.38 -1.83 27.48
N THR A 13 1.32 -1.39 28.32
CA THR A 13 1.02 -0.52 29.48
C THR A 13 0.53 0.87 29.03
N PRO A 14 -0.21 1.62 29.88
CA PRO A 14 -0.65 2.98 29.56
C PRO A 14 0.48 3.92 29.11
N ASP A 15 1.68 3.79 29.71
CA ASP A 15 2.88 4.52 29.30
C ASP A 15 3.34 4.17 27.88
N VAL A 16 3.29 2.88 27.51
CA VAL A 16 3.61 2.41 26.16
C VAL A 16 2.58 2.91 25.16
N LEU A 17 1.29 2.84 25.51
CA LEU A 17 0.19 3.36 24.68
C LEU A 17 0.32 4.88 24.43
N GLY A 18 0.64 5.65 25.47
CA GLY A 18 0.84 7.10 25.36
C GLY A 18 2.04 7.46 24.46
N LYS A 19 3.14 6.71 24.58
CA LYS A 19 4.32 6.89 23.73
C LYS A 19 4.06 6.48 22.27
N LEU A 20 3.33 5.38 22.06
CA LEU A 20 2.91 4.94 20.72
C LEU A 20 2.03 6.01 20.07
N GLY A 21 1.00 6.49 20.77
CA GLY A 21 0.11 7.55 20.30
C GLY A 21 0.89 8.82 19.93
N GLY A 22 1.77 9.29 20.81
CA GLY A 22 2.62 10.44 20.53
C GLY A 22 3.55 10.26 19.32
N ALA A 23 4.06 9.04 19.10
CA ALA A 23 4.97 8.74 17.99
C ALA A 23 4.28 8.68 16.62
N VAL A 24 2.99 8.30 16.57
CA VAL A 24 2.22 8.22 15.31
C VAL A 24 1.16 9.30 15.15
N GLY A 25 1.08 10.25 16.08
CA GLY A 25 0.11 11.35 16.04
C GLY A 25 -1.32 10.91 16.29
N LEU A 26 -1.53 9.84 17.07
CA LEU A 26 -2.85 9.31 17.42
C LEU A 26 -3.16 9.55 18.91
N ASP A 27 -4.42 9.81 19.22
CA ASP A 27 -4.88 9.92 20.60
C ASP A 27 -5.06 8.54 21.26
N ALA A 28 -5.22 8.52 22.60
CA ALA A 28 -5.34 7.28 23.35
C ALA A 28 -6.54 6.41 22.93
N ASN A 29 -7.66 7.02 22.50
CA ASN A 29 -8.83 6.29 22.05
C ASN A 29 -8.57 5.66 20.67
N GLN A 30 -7.94 6.40 19.76
CA GLN A 30 -7.53 5.90 18.44
C GLN A 30 -6.51 4.75 18.58
N VAL A 31 -5.51 4.90 19.45
CA VAL A 31 -4.55 3.83 19.73
C VAL A 31 -5.25 2.60 20.30
N GLY A 32 -6.18 2.77 21.25
CA GLY A 32 -6.97 1.68 21.81
C GLY A 32 -7.82 0.95 20.75
N ALA A 33 -8.54 1.69 19.92
CA ALA A 33 -9.34 1.15 18.83
C ALA A 33 -8.48 0.40 17.80
N GLY A 34 -7.33 0.99 17.41
CA GLY A 34 -6.39 0.38 16.48
C GLY A 34 -5.79 -0.92 17.02
N LEU A 35 -5.35 -0.94 18.27
CA LEU A 35 -4.78 -2.15 18.89
C LEU A 35 -5.81 -3.27 19.07
N GLY A 36 -7.07 -2.92 19.29
CA GLY A 36 -8.18 -3.87 19.37
C GLY A 36 -8.41 -4.69 18.10
N VAL A 37 -7.96 -4.18 16.93
CA VAL A 37 -8.04 -4.90 15.66
C VAL A 37 -6.69 -5.43 15.19
N ILE A 38 -5.59 -4.72 15.44
CA ILE A 38 -4.25 -5.09 14.96
C ILE A 38 -3.77 -6.42 15.57
N GLY A 39 -3.96 -6.63 16.88
CA GLY A 39 -3.53 -7.87 17.54
C GLY A 39 -4.19 -9.11 16.93
N PRO A 40 -5.53 -9.19 16.93
CA PRO A 40 -6.26 -10.30 16.31
C PRO A 40 -5.99 -10.46 14.80
N LEU A 41 -5.77 -9.36 14.09
CA LEU A 41 -5.41 -9.38 12.67
C LEU A 41 -4.04 -10.01 12.42
N LEU A 42 -3.00 -9.58 13.12
CA LEU A 42 -1.65 -10.12 12.97
C LEU A 42 -1.64 -11.61 13.34
N THR A 43 -2.23 -11.96 14.49
CA THR A 43 -2.36 -13.35 14.95
C THR A 43 -3.16 -14.19 13.96
N GLY A 44 -4.29 -13.69 13.46
CA GLY A 44 -5.14 -14.37 12.48
C GLY A 44 -4.44 -14.59 11.14
N SER A 45 -3.67 -13.62 10.67
CA SER A 45 -2.93 -13.71 9.41
C SER A 45 -1.80 -14.74 9.50
N MET A 46 -1.05 -14.75 10.61
CA MET A 46 -0.04 -15.79 10.86
C MET A 46 -0.67 -17.18 11.00
N ALA A 47 -1.79 -17.26 11.71
CA ALA A 47 -2.54 -18.50 11.91
C ALA A 47 -3.05 -19.10 10.58
N LYS A 48 -3.44 -18.26 9.62
CA LYS A 48 -3.87 -18.67 8.28
C LYS A 48 -2.71 -18.99 7.34
N ASN A 49 -1.51 -18.47 7.59
CA ASN A 49 -0.37 -18.66 6.71
C ASN A 49 0.35 -20.00 7.01
N PRO A 50 0.27 -21.01 6.12
CA PRO A 50 0.86 -22.33 6.37
C PRO A 50 2.38 -22.27 6.53
N ALA A 51 3.04 -21.26 5.94
CA ALA A 51 4.48 -21.08 6.09
C ALA A 51 4.89 -20.83 7.54
N MET A 52 4.01 -20.26 8.38
CA MET A 52 4.31 -19.97 9.78
C MET A 52 4.59 -21.25 10.59
N ALA A 53 3.91 -22.34 10.27
CA ALA A 53 4.12 -23.64 10.94
C ALA A 53 5.35 -24.39 10.40
N SER A 54 5.86 -24.02 9.22
CA SER A 54 6.96 -24.70 8.52
C SER A 54 8.24 -23.85 8.44
N GLY A 55 8.58 -23.16 9.54
CA GLY A 55 9.82 -22.37 9.67
C GLY A 55 9.71 -20.91 9.21
N GLY A 56 8.57 -20.48 8.67
CA GLY A 56 8.33 -19.08 8.31
C GLY A 56 8.33 -18.15 9.52
N LEU A 57 7.83 -18.62 10.68
CA LEU A 57 7.89 -17.86 11.93
C LEU A 57 9.33 -17.67 12.40
N ASP A 58 10.17 -18.70 12.32
CA ASP A 58 11.60 -18.62 12.67
C ASP A 58 12.34 -17.63 11.76
N GLY A 59 12.00 -17.61 10.47
CA GLY A 59 12.50 -16.61 9.52
C GLY A 59 12.14 -15.17 9.93
N LEU A 60 10.88 -14.93 10.31
CA LEU A 60 10.42 -13.61 10.80
C LEU A 60 11.09 -13.22 12.12
N LEU A 61 11.24 -14.16 13.05
CA LEU A 61 11.96 -13.94 14.31
C LEU A 61 13.44 -13.62 14.06
N GLY A 62 14.05 -14.25 13.07
CA GLY A 62 15.42 -13.94 12.62
C GLY A 62 15.58 -12.54 12.03
N MET A 63 14.50 -11.92 11.54
CA MET A 63 14.48 -10.54 11.05
C MET A 63 14.32 -9.50 12.16
N LEU A 64 14.04 -9.90 13.40
CA LEU A 64 13.94 -8.95 14.51
C LEU A 64 15.28 -8.25 14.75
N PRO A 65 15.28 -6.93 14.99
CA PRO A 65 16.49 -6.21 15.38
C PRO A 65 17.10 -6.85 16.64
N LYS A 66 18.38 -7.22 16.58
CA LYS A 66 19.12 -7.72 17.74
C LYS A 66 19.19 -6.62 18.80
N GLU A 67 19.04 -7.00 20.08
CA GLU A 67 18.90 -6.10 21.23
C GLU A 67 20.05 -5.08 21.43
N GLY A 68 21.17 -5.21 20.71
CA GLY A 68 22.29 -4.25 20.73
C GLY A 68 22.17 -3.03 19.82
N GLY A 69 21.18 -2.98 18.91
CA GLY A 69 20.94 -1.85 18.01
C GLY A 69 19.71 -1.04 18.40
N GLY A 70 19.72 -0.44 19.60
CA GLY A 70 18.64 0.42 20.10
C GLY A 70 17.28 -0.27 20.12
N GLY A 71 16.97 -1.01 21.19
CA GLY A 71 15.66 -1.65 21.38
C GLY A 71 14.46 -0.69 21.22
N LEU A 72 13.22 -1.20 21.27
CA LEU A 72 12.00 -0.40 21.05
C LEU A 72 12.01 0.97 21.77
N LEU A 73 12.57 1.02 22.97
CA LEU A 73 12.76 2.26 23.72
C LEU A 73 13.82 3.19 23.10
N GLY A 74 14.98 2.69 22.68
CA GLY A 74 15.99 3.48 21.93
C GLY A 74 15.55 3.86 20.51
N MET A 75 14.61 3.12 19.93
CA MET A 75 13.92 3.44 18.69
C MET A 75 12.94 4.62 18.88
N LEU A 76 12.27 4.67 20.04
CA LEU A 76 11.32 5.72 20.45
C LEU A 76 11.99 6.93 21.13
N THR A 77 13.20 6.78 21.69
CA THR A 77 13.91 7.83 22.43
C THR A 77 15.32 8.03 21.88
N GLY A 78 15.57 9.20 21.29
CA GLY A 78 16.91 9.68 20.93
C GLY A 78 17.53 9.00 19.70
N GLY A 79 17.36 9.57 18.51
CA GLY A 79 18.04 9.15 17.27
C GLY A 79 17.40 7.97 16.53
N GLY A 80 16.72 7.06 17.24
CA GLY A 80 15.98 5.95 16.65
C GLY A 80 14.82 6.36 15.74
N LEU A 81 14.15 7.47 16.03
CA LEU A 81 13.12 8.07 15.16
C LEU A 81 13.68 8.58 13.81
N ALA A 82 14.97 8.92 13.74
CA ALA A 82 15.64 9.29 12.48
C ALA A 82 16.05 8.04 11.66
N ALA A 83 16.47 6.96 12.32
CA ALA A 83 16.65 5.65 11.68
C ALA A 83 15.31 5.07 11.19
N LEU A 84 14.24 5.31 11.94
CA LEU A 84 12.86 5.12 11.53
C LEU A 84 12.49 6.04 10.36
N GLY A 85 12.97 7.28 10.31
CA GLY A 85 12.84 8.14 9.14
C GLY A 85 13.50 7.54 7.88
N GLY A 86 14.58 6.77 8.02
CA GLY A 86 15.14 5.96 6.92
C GLY A 86 14.33 4.71 6.57
N LEU A 87 13.58 4.17 7.54
CA LEU A 87 12.66 3.04 7.39
C LEU A 87 11.29 3.47 6.82
N PHE A 88 10.85 4.70 7.10
CA PHE A 88 9.53 5.26 6.81
C PHE A 88 9.55 6.36 5.73
N GLY A 89 10.71 6.93 5.42
CA GLY A 89 10.86 8.12 4.57
C GLY A 89 11.30 7.84 3.12
N GLY A 90 11.36 6.59 2.68
CA GLY A 90 11.79 6.31 1.29
C GLY A 90 11.72 4.87 0.79
N GLY A 91 11.39 3.89 1.63
CA GLY A 91 11.10 2.53 1.18
C GLY A 91 9.65 2.22 1.45
N GLY A 92 8.86 2.00 0.40
CA GLY A 92 7.49 1.47 0.52
C GLY A 92 7.48 0.06 1.12
N ALA A 93 6.60 -0.82 0.64
CA ALA A 93 6.53 -2.22 1.08
C ALA A 93 7.86 -3.01 0.98
N THR A 94 8.91 -2.43 0.39
CA THR A 94 10.27 -2.97 0.20
C THR A 94 11.26 -2.67 1.33
N GLY A 95 10.95 -1.75 2.27
CA GLY A 95 11.76 -1.53 3.47
C GLY A 95 11.73 -2.75 4.41
N ALA A 96 12.70 -2.88 5.33
CA ALA A 96 12.76 -4.01 6.27
C ALA A 96 11.45 -4.23 7.06
N GLY A 97 10.76 -3.13 7.42
CA GLY A 97 9.45 -3.17 8.08
C GLY A 97 8.31 -3.61 7.15
N GLY A 98 8.34 -3.19 5.88
CA GLY A 98 7.36 -3.60 4.86
C GLY A 98 7.49 -5.07 4.48
N SER A 99 8.73 -5.56 4.37
CA SER A 99 9.03 -6.98 4.12
C SER A 99 8.56 -7.88 5.26
N MET A 100 8.78 -7.47 6.51
CA MET A 100 8.28 -8.18 7.69
C MET A 100 6.75 -8.22 7.73
N LEU A 101 6.09 -7.08 7.50
CA LEU A 101 4.63 -7.01 7.45
C LEU A 101 4.05 -7.86 6.33
N SER A 102 4.63 -7.84 5.14
CA SER A 102 4.24 -8.70 4.02
C SER A 102 4.44 -10.19 4.35
N GLY A 103 5.49 -10.54 5.10
CA GLY A 103 5.69 -11.90 5.58
C GLY A 103 4.62 -12.38 6.57
N ILE A 104 4.06 -11.47 7.38
CA ILE A 104 3.01 -11.77 8.36
C ILE A 104 1.62 -11.75 7.73
N LEU A 105 1.31 -10.69 6.98
CA LEU A 105 -0.02 -10.34 6.48
C LEU A 105 -0.23 -10.71 5.00
N GLY A 106 0.83 -11.14 4.31
CA GLY A 106 0.81 -11.50 2.91
C GLY A 106 0.89 -10.31 1.94
N PRO A 107 0.88 -10.59 0.62
CA PRO A 107 1.02 -9.58 -0.43
C PRO A 107 -0.10 -8.52 -0.47
N GLY A 108 -1.23 -8.80 0.19
CA GLY A 108 -2.40 -7.91 0.27
C GLY A 108 -2.35 -6.88 1.42
N VAL A 109 -1.24 -6.75 2.13
CA VAL A 109 -1.11 -5.88 3.32
C VAL A 109 -1.55 -4.42 3.10
N GLY A 110 -1.37 -3.87 1.90
CA GLY A 110 -1.87 -2.53 1.56
C GLY A 110 -3.40 -2.42 1.60
N ALA A 111 -4.12 -3.45 1.12
CA ALA A 111 -5.57 -3.53 1.17
C ALA A 111 -6.09 -3.73 2.59
N ILE A 112 -5.36 -4.52 3.39
CA ILE A 112 -5.64 -4.70 4.83
C ILE A 112 -5.54 -3.33 5.54
N GLY A 113 -4.42 -2.62 5.39
CA GLY A 113 -4.20 -1.32 6.02
C GLY A 113 -5.23 -0.28 5.62
N SER A 114 -5.56 -0.18 4.32
CA SER A 114 -6.57 0.76 3.83
C SER A 114 -8.01 0.40 4.25
N SER A 115 -8.33 -0.89 4.40
CA SER A 115 -9.62 -1.34 4.95
C SER A 115 -9.75 -0.95 6.42
N LEU A 116 -8.68 -1.10 7.21
CA LEU A 116 -8.64 -0.66 8.60
C LEU A 116 -8.74 0.86 8.71
N ASP A 117 -7.99 1.60 7.89
CA ASP A 117 -8.04 3.06 7.85
C ASP A 117 -9.47 3.56 7.63
N ARG A 118 -10.19 2.93 6.69
CA ARG A 118 -11.58 3.26 6.35
C ARG A 118 -12.54 2.91 7.48
N ALA A 119 -12.41 1.72 8.06
CA ALA A 119 -13.31 1.26 9.11
C ALA A 119 -13.16 2.04 10.41
N LEU A 120 -11.93 2.42 10.76
CA LEU A 120 -11.62 3.12 12.02
C LEU A 120 -11.66 4.65 11.88
N GLY A 121 -11.63 5.20 10.67
CA GLY A 121 -11.71 6.63 10.41
C GLY A 121 -10.40 7.40 10.68
N PHE A 122 -9.28 6.70 10.88
CA PHE A 122 -7.94 7.30 11.06
C PHE A 122 -6.87 6.40 10.44
N LYS A 123 -5.64 6.92 10.28
CA LYS A 123 -4.52 6.16 9.69
C LYS A 123 -3.95 5.13 10.66
N VAL A 124 -4.25 3.86 10.43
CA VAL A 124 -3.82 2.71 11.22
C VAL A 124 -2.49 2.15 10.71
N SER A 125 -2.16 2.40 9.45
CA SER A 125 -0.91 1.91 8.81
C SER A 125 0.36 2.14 9.67
N PRO A 126 0.60 3.33 10.27
CA PRO A 126 1.75 3.54 11.15
C PRO A 126 1.73 2.67 12.42
N LEU A 127 0.54 2.46 13.02
CA LEU A 127 0.40 1.55 14.16
C LEU A 127 0.70 0.10 13.78
N LEU A 128 0.23 -0.34 12.61
CA LEU A 128 0.44 -1.71 12.11
C LEU A 128 1.95 -2.00 11.94
N MET A 129 2.69 -1.04 11.37
CA MET A 129 4.15 -1.11 11.22
C MET A 129 4.89 -1.23 12.55
N MET A 130 4.44 -0.52 13.59
CA MET A 130 5.02 -0.64 14.93
C MET A 130 4.61 -1.92 15.65
N ALA A 131 3.41 -2.43 15.39
CA ALA A 131 2.87 -3.59 16.09
C ALA A 131 3.56 -4.90 15.69
N ALA A 132 3.93 -5.07 14.41
CA ALA A 132 4.58 -6.29 13.93
C ALA A 132 5.81 -6.74 14.76
N PRO A 133 6.83 -5.88 15.00
CA PRO A 133 7.97 -6.29 15.81
C PRO A 133 7.61 -6.52 17.29
N VAL A 134 6.59 -5.85 17.82
CA VAL A 134 6.10 -6.06 19.20
C VAL A 134 5.45 -7.43 19.34
N VAL A 135 4.56 -7.78 18.41
CA VAL A 135 3.87 -9.08 18.39
C VAL A 135 4.87 -10.22 18.19
N LEU A 136 5.82 -10.08 17.26
CA LEU A 136 6.87 -11.10 17.06
C LEU A 136 7.74 -11.28 18.30
N ARG A 137 8.10 -10.21 19.01
CA ARG A 137 8.85 -10.31 20.27
C ARG A 137 8.02 -10.97 21.38
N ALA A 138 6.73 -10.67 21.47
CA ALA A 138 5.82 -11.32 22.41
C ALA A 138 5.70 -12.83 22.13
N ILE A 139 5.61 -13.21 20.84
CA ILE A 139 5.65 -14.60 20.40
C ILE A 139 6.96 -15.27 20.79
N GLN A 140 8.10 -14.64 20.51
CA GLN A 140 9.42 -15.15 20.88
C GLN A 140 9.51 -15.45 22.38
N LYS A 141 9.06 -14.50 23.21
CA LYS A 141 9.03 -14.63 24.67
C LYS A 141 8.10 -15.76 25.11
N PHE A 142 6.89 -15.83 24.55
CA PHE A 142 5.92 -16.87 24.85
C PHE A 142 6.46 -18.27 24.51
N MET A 143 7.08 -18.43 23.34
CA MET A 143 7.71 -19.70 22.93
C MET A 143 8.83 -20.10 23.89
N ALA A 144 9.68 -19.14 24.30
CA ALA A 144 10.76 -19.40 25.25
C ALA A 144 10.25 -19.76 26.65
N GLU A 145 9.23 -19.06 27.16
CA GLU A 145 8.64 -19.32 28.48
C GLU A 145 7.85 -20.63 28.53
N LYS A 146 7.19 -20.99 27.43
CA LYS A 146 6.34 -22.20 27.36
C LYS A 146 7.05 -23.41 26.77
N ASN A 147 8.27 -23.23 26.26
CA ASN A 147 9.01 -24.26 25.53
C ASN A 147 8.17 -24.89 24.40
N VAL A 148 7.51 -24.03 23.62
CA VAL A 148 6.56 -24.39 22.55
C VAL A 148 7.18 -24.13 21.18
N ASP A 149 6.98 -25.05 20.23
CA ASP A 149 7.41 -24.92 18.84
C ASP A 149 6.43 -24.10 17.96
N SER A 150 6.91 -23.67 16.79
CA SER A 150 6.14 -22.86 15.83
C SER A 150 4.84 -23.52 15.38
N GLY A 151 4.80 -24.85 15.21
CA GLY A 151 3.60 -25.58 14.78
C GLY A 151 2.54 -25.65 15.87
N THR A 152 2.94 -25.88 17.11
CA THR A 152 2.05 -25.85 18.28
C THR A 152 1.52 -24.43 18.52
N LEU A 153 2.37 -23.41 18.38
CA LEU A 153 1.96 -22.01 18.49
C LEU A 153 0.92 -21.63 17.44
N VAL A 154 1.13 -22.00 16.17
CA VAL A 154 0.18 -21.71 15.09
C VAL A 154 -1.19 -22.32 15.37
N LYS A 155 -1.26 -23.55 15.89
CA LYS A 155 -2.53 -24.16 16.30
C LYS A 155 -3.22 -23.37 17.41
N GLN A 156 -2.45 -22.89 18.40
CA GLN A 156 -3.00 -22.04 19.46
C GLN A 156 -3.52 -20.71 18.90
N MET A 157 -2.76 -20.05 18.01
CA MET A 157 -3.19 -18.82 17.35
C MET A 157 -4.46 -19.02 16.50
N GLN A 158 -4.60 -20.17 15.83
CA GLN A 158 -5.82 -20.55 15.10
C GLN A 158 -7.03 -20.67 16.05
N GLN A 159 -6.85 -21.32 17.20
CA GLN A 159 -7.91 -21.44 18.21
C GLN A 159 -8.29 -20.08 18.81
N GLU A 160 -7.31 -19.25 19.14
CA GLU A 160 -7.54 -17.90 19.68
C GLU A 160 -8.23 -16.99 18.65
N HIS A 161 -7.80 -17.02 17.39
CA HIS A 161 -8.42 -16.24 16.32
C HIS A 161 -9.86 -16.72 16.05
N ALA A 162 -10.11 -18.03 16.00
CA ALA A 162 -11.47 -18.57 15.88
C ALA A 162 -12.35 -18.15 17.08
N GLY A 163 -11.79 -18.16 18.29
CA GLY A 163 -12.43 -17.64 19.49
C GLY A 163 -12.83 -16.17 19.34
N PHE A 164 -11.90 -15.32 18.90
CA PHE A 164 -12.14 -13.90 18.67
C PHE A 164 -13.23 -13.64 17.63
N ILE A 165 -13.19 -14.33 16.48
CA ILE A 165 -14.23 -14.19 15.44
C ILE A 165 -15.60 -14.67 15.95
N SER A 166 -15.64 -15.79 16.70
CA SER A 166 -16.88 -16.32 17.26
C SER A 166 -17.50 -15.44 18.36
N GLN A 167 -16.69 -14.69 19.10
CA GLN A 167 -17.17 -13.68 20.05
C GLN A 167 -17.93 -12.55 19.34
N GLY A 168 -17.62 -12.31 18.06
CA GLY A 168 -18.26 -11.28 17.25
C GLY A 168 -17.93 -9.86 17.73
N GLY A 169 -18.85 -8.94 17.48
CA GLY A 169 -18.66 -7.51 17.78
C GLY A 169 -18.06 -6.73 16.61
N GLU A 170 -17.87 -5.42 16.85
CA GLU A 170 -17.42 -4.50 15.82
C GLU A 170 -15.97 -4.77 15.40
N GLN A 171 -15.07 -4.98 16.36
CA GLN A 171 -13.66 -5.26 16.12
C GLN A 171 -13.46 -6.56 15.32
N ALA A 172 -14.23 -7.62 15.61
CA ALA A 172 -14.17 -8.87 14.87
C ALA A 172 -14.57 -8.70 13.40
N ARG A 173 -15.64 -7.94 13.14
CA ARG A 173 -16.09 -7.61 11.78
C ARG A 173 -15.05 -6.78 11.02
N ILE A 174 -14.44 -5.79 11.67
CA ILE A 174 -13.40 -4.95 11.06
C ILE A 174 -12.19 -5.81 10.66
N VAL A 175 -11.74 -6.71 11.53
CA VAL A 175 -10.63 -7.63 11.25
C VAL A 175 -10.97 -8.56 10.10
N GLU A 176 -12.17 -9.18 10.11
CA GLU A 176 -12.62 -10.09 9.06
C GLU A 176 -12.68 -9.39 7.69
N GLN A 177 -13.27 -8.19 7.62
CA GLN A 177 -13.34 -7.40 6.39
C GLN A 177 -11.96 -7.00 5.87
N ALA A 178 -11.06 -6.58 6.77
CA ALA A 178 -9.70 -6.22 6.38
C ALA A 178 -8.93 -7.43 5.84
N MET A 179 -9.06 -8.60 6.47
CA MET A 179 -8.43 -9.84 5.98
C MET A 179 -9.01 -10.26 4.62
N LEU A 180 -10.33 -10.18 4.43
CA LEU A 180 -10.97 -10.47 3.15
C LEU A 180 -10.44 -9.56 2.03
N ALA A 181 -10.34 -8.25 2.28
CA ALA A 181 -9.76 -7.31 1.33
C ALA A 181 -8.29 -7.64 1.02
N GLY A 182 -7.53 -8.08 2.03
CA GLY A 182 -6.16 -8.59 1.85
C GLY A 182 -6.09 -9.83 0.95
N ASP A 183 -6.97 -10.80 1.17
CA ASP A 183 -7.04 -12.04 0.39
C ASP A 183 -7.43 -11.75 -1.08
N GLU A 184 -8.43 -10.88 -1.29
CA GLU A 184 -8.85 -10.43 -2.63
C GLU A 184 -7.72 -9.69 -3.37
N ALA A 185 -7.04 -8.77 -2.67
CA ALA A 185 -5.89 -8.05 -3.20
C ALA A 185 -4.73 -8.99 -3.56
N ALA A 186 -4.41 -9.96 -2.69
CA ALA A 186 -3.37 -10.95 -2.96
C ALA A 186 -3.72 -11.83 -4.17
N ALA A 187 -4.98 -12.29 -4.26
CA ALA A 187 -5.46 -13.09 -5.39
C ALA A 187 -5.42 -12.31 -6.70
N LEU A 188 -5.73 -11.00 -6.68
CA LEU A 188 -5.64 -10.14 -7.85
C LEU A 188 -4.17 -9.85 -8.24
N LYS A 189 -3.29 -9.60 -7.26
CA LYS A 189 -1.84 -9.44 -7.47
C LYS A 189 -1.21 -10.64 -8.16
N ALA A 190 -1.61 -11.84 -7.77
CA ALA A 190 -1.09 -13.08 -8.34
C ALA A 190 -1.45 -13.31 -9.82
N ARG A 191 -2.38 -12.53 -10.40
CA ARG A 191 -2.77 -12.65 -11.82
C ARG A 191 -1.80 -11.97 -12.78
N PHE A 192 -0.93 -11.10 -12.28
CA PHE A 192 -0.01 -10.31 -13.08
C PHE A 192 1.44 -10.72 -12.83
N THR A 193 2.30 -10.59 -13.84
CA THR A 193 3.75 -10.72 -13.66
C THR A 193 4.35 -9.48 -12.99
N ALA A 194 5.60 -9.57 -12.54
CA ALA A 194 6.32 -8.44 -11.96
C ALA A 194 6.46 -7.28 -12.97
N GLU A 195 6.73 -7.59 -14.24
CA GLU A 195 6.88 -6.62 -15.32
C GLU A 195 5.55 -5.93 -15.64
N GLN A 196 4.45 -6.69 -15.60
CA GLN A 196 3.10 -6.13 -15.74
C GLN A 196 2.81 -5.18 -14.57
N TRP A 197 3.10 -5.58 -13.33
CA TRP A 197 2.95 -4.71 -12.16
C TRP A 197 3.76 -3.42 -12.25
N ALA A 198 5.01 -3.50 -12.70
CA ALA A 198 5.84 -2.32 -12.92
C ALA A 198 5.20 -1.39 -13.97
N ALA A 199 4.77 -1.94 -15.11
CA ALA A 199 4.10 -1.17 -16.16
C ALA A 199 2.82 -0.50 -15.67
N LEU A 200 2.00 -1.21 -14.87
CA LEU A 200 0.78 -0.66 -14.27
C LEU A 200 1.08 0.54 -13.35
N ARG A 201 2.18 0.49 -12.60
CA ARG A 201 2.59 1.54 -11.65
C ARG A 201 3.08 2.81 -12.35
N VAL A 202 3.83 2.66 -13.43
CA VAL A 202 4.42 3.81 -14.15
C VAL A 202 3.51 4.41 -15.22
N ALA A 203 2.53 3.66 -15.73
CA ALA A 203 1.65 4.12 -16.81
C ALA A 203 0.91 5.44 -16.52
N PRO A 204 0.37 5.72 -15.31
CA PRO A 204 -0.22 7.02 -15.00
C PRO A 204 0.76 8.19 -15.17
N PHE A 205 2.02 8.00 -14.77
CA PHE A 205 3.08 9.00 -14.98
C PHE A 205 3.43 9.14 -16.46
N ALA A 206 3.44 8.03 -17.20
CA ALA A 206 3.62 8.04 -18.66
C ALA A 206 2.49 8.77 -19.39
N ALA A 207 1.24 8.67 -18.91
CA ALA A 207 0.09 9.40 -19.45
C ALA A 207 0.25 10.91 -19.27
N GLY A 208 0.64 11.36 -18.07
CA GLY A 208 0.99 12.76 -17.83
C GLY A 208 2.16 13.23 -18.71
N ARG A 209 3.23 12.43 -18.80
CA ARG A 209 4.41 12.75 -19.63
C ARG A 209 4.08 12.86 -21.12
N LEU A 210 3.22 11.99 -21.64
CA LEU A 210 2.81 12.01 -23.06
C LEU A 210 2.12 13.32 -23.44
N VAL A 211 1.28 13.84 -22.55
CA VAL A 211 0.62 15.15 -22.70
C VAL A 211 1.65 16.28 -22.63
N MET A 212 2.54 16.28 -21.61
CA MET A 212 3.58 17.31 -21.46
C MET A 212 4.48 17.43 -22.71
N LEU A 213 4.88 16.30 -23.28
CA LEU A 213 5.71 16.27 -24.50
C LEU A 213 4.94 16.67 -25.76
N SER A 214 3.62 16.83 -25.66
CA SER A 214 2.77 17.19 -26.78
C SER A 214 2.65 18.69 -27.00
N ASP A 215 2.97 19.51 -25.99
CA ASP A 215 3.15 20.93 -26.18
C ASP A 215 4.63 21.29 -26.31
N SER A 216 4.98 22.02 -27.37
CA SER A 216 6.34 22.51 -27.64
C SER A 216 6.68 23.83 -26.93
N SER A 217 5.77 24.38 -26.10
CA SER A 217 5.87 25.76 -25.60
C SER A 217 6.12 25.96 -24.09
N GLY A 218 6.43 24.92 -23.30
CA GLY A 218 6.71 25.06 -21.86
C GLY A 218 8.03 24.40 -21.42
N PRO A 219 8.68 24.87 -20.33
CA PRO A 219 9.84 24.20 -19.76
C PRO A 219 9.43 22.81 -19.25
N VAL A 220 9.75 21.79 -20.04
CA VAL A 220 9.52 20.38 -19.74
C VAL A 220 10.12 20.04 -18.36
N GLY A 221 9.27 19.74 -17.38
CA GLY A 221 9.70 19.25 -16.06
C GLY A 221 9.52 20.22 -14.90
N SER A 222 8.48 21.05 -14.90
CA SER A 222 8.20 21.88 -13.73
C SER A 222 7.73 21.01 -12.55
N VAL A 223 8.11 21.37 -11.32
CA VAL A 223 7.70 20.67 -10.08
C VAL A 223 6.15 20.64 -9.95
N GLN A 224 5.46 21.62 -10.53
CA GLN A 224 4.01 21.73 -10.54
C GLN A 224 3.34 20.63 -11.37
N GLU A 225 3.92 20.26 -12.52
CA GLU A 225 3.45 19.21 -13.43
C GLU A 225 3.47 17.81 -12.77
N MET A 226 4.55 17.51 -12.05
CA MET A 226 4.64 16.29 -11.22
C MET A 226 3.64 16.33 -10.05
N GLY A 227 3.45 17.51 -9.44
CA GLY A 227 2.47 17.71 -8.37
C GLY A 227 1.02 17.48 -8.80
N ALA A 228 0.62 17.95 -9.99
CA ALA A 228 -0.73 17.75 -10.53
C ALA A 228 -1.01 16.27 -10.83
N THR A 229 -0.01 15.58 -11.40
CA THR A 229 -0.06 14.12 -11.64
C THR A 229 -0.23 13.38 -10.31
N ALA A 230 0.58 13.70 -9.30
CA ALA A 230 0.47 13.10 -7.97
C ALA A 230 -0.88 13.39 -7.30
N SER A 231 -1.40 14.62 -7.41
CA SER A 231 -2.70 15.01 -6.86
C SER A 231 -3.87 14.25 -7.52
N ALA A 232 -3.83 14.09 -8.85
CA ALA A 232 -4.79 13.27 -9.59
C ALA A 232 -4.83 11.83 -9.07
N LEU A 233 -3.65 11.24 -8.86
CA LEU A 233 -3.50 9.88 -8.35
C LEU A 233 -4.03 9.74 -6.92
N VAL A 234 -3.67 10.66 -6.02
CA VAL A 234 -4.14 10.66 -4.62
C VAL A 234 -5.67 10.75 -4.57
N GLY A 235 -6.28 11.62 -5.39
CA GLY A 235 -7.74 11.74 -5.48
C GLY A 235 -8.41 10.44 -5.92
N ALA A 236 -7.88 9.78 -6.96
CA ALA A 236 -8.44 8.54 -7.49
C ALA A 236 -8.32 7.37 -6.50
N VAL A 237 -7.22 7.28 -5.74
CA VAL A 237 -7.01 6.22 -4.73
C VAL A 237 -7.93 6.38 -3.54
N LYS A 238 -8.20 7.62 -3.11
CA LYS A 238 -9.02 7.88 -1.92
C LYS A 238 -10.43 7.31 -2.02
N GLU A 239 -11.02 7.36 -3.22
CA GLU A 239 -12.38 6.86 -3.50
C GLU A 239 -12.39 5.38 -3.95
N ALA A 240 -11.22 4.77 -4.17
CA ALA A 240 -11.12 3.42 -4.68
C ALA A 240 -11.43 2.36 -3.60
N ASP A 241 -11.97 1.21 -4.01
CA ASP A 241 -12.09 0.06 -3.12
C ASP A 241 -10.67 -0.43 -2.69
N PRO A 242 -10.42 -0.77 -1.41
CA PRO A 242 -9.13 -1.23 -0.91
C PRO A 242 -8.52 -2.41 -1.67
N ALA A 243 -9.36 -3.32 -2.16
CA ALA A 243 -8.94 -4.49 -2.93
C ALA A 243 -8.89 -4.22 -4.45
N SER A 244 -9.24 -3.01 -4.89
CA SER A 244 -9.17 -2.64 -6.31
C SER A 244 -7.72 -2.53 -6.80
N LEU A 245 -7.55 -2.80 -8.08
CA LEU A 245 -6.31 -2.58 -8.83
C LEU A 245 -5.82 -1.15 -8.66
N LEU A 246 -6.72 -0.16 -8.72
CA LEU A 246 -6.37 1.24 -8.51
C LEU A 246 -5.70 1.44 -7.16
N ALA A 247 -6.30 0.97 -6.06
CA ALA A 247 -5.69 1.08 -4.74
C ALA A 247 -4.32 0.36 -4.67
N MET A 248 -4.21 -0.83 -5.25
CA MET A 248 -2.98 -1.63 -5.20
C MET A 248 -1.83 -1.07 -6.04
N VAL A 249 -2.12 -0.49 -7.21
CA VAL A 249 -1.11 0.14 -8.07
C VAL A 249 -0.38 1.26 -7.32
N PHE A 250 -1.03 1.89 -6.34
CA PHE A 250 -0.49 2.99 -5.55
C PHE A 250 -0.28 2.64 -4.08
N ASP A 251 -0.27 1.36 -3.70
CA ASP A 251 0.09 0.96 -2.33
C ASP A 251 1.55 1.32 -1.98
N SER A 252 2.35 1.52 -3.02
CA SER A 252 3.77 1.86 -2.96
C SER A 252 4.05 2.98 -3.97
N THR A 253 4.85 3.94 -3.56
CA THR A 253 5.38 4.95 -4.47
C THR A 253 6.30 4.28 -5.50
N PRO A 254 6.18 4.60 -6.80
CA PRO A 254 7.14 4.10 -7.79
C PRO A 254 8.56 4.51 -7.41
N GLU A 255 9.52 3.61 -7.64
CA GLU A 255 10.91 3.93 -7.36
C GLU A 255 11.44 4.97 -8.35
N LEU A 256 12.44 5.75 -7.93
CA LEU A 256 13.01 6.79 -8.79
C LEU A 256 13.56 6.21 -10.10
N ASP A 257 14.09 4.99 -10.09
CA ASP A 257 14.60 4.33 -11.29
C ASP A 257 13.47 3.84 -12.21
N GLU A 258 12.33 3.43 -11.66
CA GLU A 258 11.12 3.14 -12.45
C GLU A 258 10.60 4.40 -13.14
N LEU A 259 10.66 5.55 -12.46
CA LEU A 259 10.29 6.84 -13.04
C LEU A 259 11.31 7.33 -14.08
N LYS A 260 12.61 7.10 -13.90
CA LYS A 260 13.63 7.42 -14.91
C LYS A 260 13.52 6.56 -16.17
N ALA A 261 12.99 5.34 -16.05
CA ALA A 261 12.71 4.49 -17.19
C ALA A 261 11.59 5.04 -18.08
N ILE A 262 10.81 6.01 -17.59
CA ILE A 262 9.87 6.79 -18.38
C ILE A 262 10.69 7.73 -19.28
N GLY A 263 10.85 7.34 -20.54
CA GLY A 263 11.58 8.12 -21.54
C GLY A 263 10.90 9.43 -21.94
N ASN A 264 11.54 10.15 -22.86
CA ASN A 264 11.06 11.43 -23.41
C ASN A 264 10.46 11.30 -24.82
N ASP A 265 10.25 10.07 -25.28
CA ASP A 265 9.73 9.76 -26.59
C ASP A 265 8.26 9.36 -26.51
N LYS A 266 7.40 9.98 -27.31
CA LYS A 266 5.95 9.74 -27.28
C LYS A 266 5.56 8.30 -27.61
N ALA A 267 6.21 7.69 -28.61
CA ALA A 267 5.85 6.35 -29.07
C ALA A 267 6.08 5.26 -27.98
N PRO A 268 7.25 5.20 -27.31
CA PRO A 268 7.44 4.31 -26.15
C PRO A 268 6.45 4.55 -25.01
N LEU A 269 6.06 5.80 -24.73
CA LEU A 269 5.07 6.12 -23.71
C LEU A 269 3.71 5.53 -24.08
N LEU A 270 3.25 5.72 -25.32
CA LEU A 270 1.99 5.16 -25.78
C LEU A 270 1.99 3.62 -25.74
N GLU A 271 3.11 2.98 -26.12
CA GLU A 271 3.25 1.53 -26.03
C GLU A 271 3.24 1.02 -24.58
N LEU A 272 3.81 1.76 -23.63
CA LEU A 272 3.71 1.47 -22.21
C LEU A 272 2.26 1.54 -21.72
N LEU A 273 1.51 2.58 -22.13
CA LEU A 273 0.09 2.72 -21.78
C LEU A 273 -0.76 1.58 -22.34
N LYS A 274 -0.54 1.21 -23.61
CA LYS A 274 -1.20 0.06 -24.25
C LYS A 274 -0.89 -1.24 -23.52
N ARG A 275 0.37 -1.48 -23.15
CA ARG A 275 0.79 -2.69 -22.44
C ARG A 275 0.16 -2.79 -21.05
N ALA A 276 0.19 -1.69 -20.29
CA ALA A 276 -0.42 -1.64 -18.97
C ALA A 276 -1.94 -1.88 -19.07
N HIS A 277 -2.63 -1.15 -19.95
CA HIS A 277 -4.06 -1.32 -20.15
C HIS A 277 -4.43 -2.73 -20.65
N GLY A 278 -3.66 -3.28 -21.59
CA GLY A 278 -3.85 -4.65 -22.10
C GLY A 278 -3.68 -5.71 -21.03
N ALA A 279 -2.70 -5.57 -20.13
CA ALA A 279 -2.54 -6.47 -19.00
C ALA A 279 -3.75 -6.42 -18.06
N VAL A 280 -4.28 -5.22 -17.77
CA VAL A 280 -5.50 -5.07 -16.96
C VAL A 280 -6.70 -5.69 -17.64
N ALA A 281 -6.88 -5.46 -18.94
CA ALA A 281 -7.97 -6.05 -19.70
C ALA A 281 -7.93 -7.58 -19.70
N GLN A 282 -6.74 -8.16 -19.76
CA GLN A 282 -6.54 -9.61 -19.77
C GLN A 282 -6.81 -10.23 -18.38
N HIS A 283 -6.27 -9.63 -17.33
CA HIS A 283 -6.19 -10.27 -16.00
C HIS A 283 -7.23 -9.74 -14.99
N ALA A 284 -7.78 -8.56 -15.26
CA ALA A 284 -8.76 -7.86 -14.44
C ALA A 284 -9.77 -7.07 -15.31
N PRO A 285 -10.51 -7.71 -16.23
CA PRO A 285 -11.37 -7.03 -17.20
C PRO A 285 -12.41 -6.10 -16.56
N ALA A 286 -12.97 -6.48 -15.41
CA ALA A 286 -13.90 -5.66 -14.65
C ALA A 286 -13.29 -4.32 -14.17
N GLN A 287 -11.97 -4.23 -14.08
CA GLN A 287 -11.23 -3.06 -13.61
C GLN A 287 -10.61 -2.24 -14.74
N ALA A 288 -10.61 -2.76 -15.98
CA ALA A 288 -10.02 -2.09 -17.14
C ALA A 288 -10.62 -0.71 -17.39
N GLY A 289 -11.95 -0.59 -17.32
CA GLY A 289 -12.62 0.70 -17.49
C GLY A 289 -12.33 1.70 -16.35
N GLY A 290 -12.07 1.23 -15.13
CA GLY A 290 -11.61 2.10 -14.04
C GLY A 290 -10.18 2.60 -14.28
N TYR A 291 -9.30 1.70 -14.70
CA TYR A 291 -7.91 2.00 -14.98
C TYR A 291 -7.73 2.93 -16.19
N ALA A 292 -8.45 2.71 -17.29
CA ALA A 292 -8.43 3.60 -18.45
C ALA A 292 -8.90 5.02 -18.10
N ARG A 293 -9.97 5.15 -17.29
CA ARG A 293 -10.45 6.44 -16.80
C ARG A 293 -9.40 7.17 -15.96
N LEU A 294 -8.67 6.46 -15.11
CA LEU A 294 -7.56 7.05 -14.36
C LEU A 294 -6.50 7.64 -15.29
N LEU A 295 -6.05 6.90 -16.30
CA LEU A 295 -5.02 7.37 -17.23
C LEU A 295 -5.47 8.65 -17.96
N VAL A 296 -6.73 8.71 -18.38
CA VAL A 296 -7.33 9.89 -19.01
C VAL A 296 -7.44 11.06 -18.02
N GLU A 297 -7.84 10.80 -16.77
CA GLU A 297 -7.95 11.83 -15.74
C GLU A 297 -6.60 12.46 -15.42
N VAL A 298 -5.55 11.64 -15.27
CA VAL A 298 -4.19 12.11 -15.05
C VAL A 298 -3.72 12.97 -16.21
N ALA A 299 -3.85 12.47 -17.45
CA ALA A 299 -3.50 13.21 -18.65
C ALA A 299 -4.24 14.57 -18.76
N THR A 300 -5.54 14.58 -18.43
CA THR A 300 -6.37 15.79 -18.48
C THR A 300 -5.97 16.81 -17.41
N LYS A 301 -5.71 16.35 -16.17
CA LYS A 301 -5.27 17.23 -15.07
C LYS A 301 -3.87 17.78 -15.33
N THR A 302 -2.97 16.99 -15.92
CA THR A 302 -1.66 17.45 -16.34
C THR A 302 -1.77 18.57 -17.39
N ALA A 303 -2.57 18.38 -18.45
CA ALA A 303 -2.79 19.42 -19.46
C ALA A 303 -3.34 20.72 -18.84
N ALA A 304 -4.34 20.60 -17.95
CA ALA A 304 -4.94 21.76 -17.29
C ALA A 304 -3.92 22.55 -16.44
N ALA A 305 -3.02 21.86 -15.73
CA ALA A 305 -2.00 22.51 -14.91
C ALA A 305 -0.98 23.32 -15.74
N SER A 306 -0.65 22.87 -16.96
CA SER A 306 0.25 23.59 -17.86
C SER A 306 -0.34 24.91 -18.37
N THR A 307 -1.67 25.03 -18.48
CA THR A 307 -2.33 26.27 -18.95
C THR A 307 -2.28 27.42 -17.95
N GLU A 308 -2.06 27.14 -16.66
CA GLU A 308 -1.95 28.15 -15.61
C GLU A 308 -0.54 28.79 -15.51
N GLY A 309 0.45 28.24 -16.23
CA GLY A 309 1.86 28.64 -16.18
C GLY A 309 2.32 29.62 -17.28
N GLY A 310 1.42 30.18 -18.08
CA GLY A 310 1.77 31.10 -19.18
C GLY A 310 2.57 32.32 -18.71
N PHE A 311 3.62 32.68 -19.47
CA PHE A 311 4.54 33.79 -19.20
C PHE A 311 3.76 35.07 -18.79
N LEU A 312 3.96 35.54 -17.56
CA LEU A 312 3.36 36.76 -16.98
C LEU A 312 1.82 36.76 -16.76
N GLY A 313 1.16 35.61 -16.66
CA GLY A 313 -0.28 35.57 -16.32
C GLY A 313 -1.19 36.10 -17.42
N ILE A 314 -0.68 36.21 -18.65
CA ILE A 314 -1.46 36.58 -19.84
C ILE A 314 -1.34 35.45 -20.86
N GLY A 315 -2.39 34.64 -20.96
CA GLY A 315 -2.65 33.78 -22.11
C GLY A 315 -2.12 32.35 -22.01
N GLY A 316 -2.98 31.43 -21.59
CA GLY A 316 -2.90 30.01 -21.94
C GLY A 316 -4.16 29.61 -22.70
N VAL A 317 -4.02 29.02 -23.89
CA VAL A 317 -5.15 28.37 -24.58
C VAL A 317 -5.60 27.19 -23.71
N LYS A 318 -6.91 27.05 -23.52
CA LYS A 318 -7.55 25.97 -22.76
C LYS A 318 -7.22 24.61 -23.39
N VAL A 319 -6.15 23.94 -22.94
CA VAL A 319 -5.59 22.69 -23.50
C VAL A 319 -5.25 22.84 -24.98
N SER A 320 -3.98 22.68 -25.36
CA SER A 320 -3.59 22.82 -26.77
C SER A 320 -4.15 21.68 -27.64
N GLU A 321 -4.27 21.90 -28.96
CA GLU A 321 -4.77 20.87 -29.88
C GLU A 321 -3.93 19.58 -29.83
N SER A 322 -2.62 19.72 -29.62
CA SER A 322 -1.68 18.61 -29.52
C SER A 322 -1.82 17.86 -28.18
N GLU A 323 -2.03 18.55 -27.07
CA GLU A 323 -2.39 17.92 -25.79
C GLU A 323 -3.74 17.19 -25.88
N GLN A 324 -4.72 17.81 -26.54
CA GLN A 324 -6.03 17.21 -26.74
C GLN A 324 -5.96 15.96 -27.61
N ALA A 325 -5.11 15.95 -28.64
CA ALA A 325 -4.84 14.77 -29.46
C ALA A 325 -4.21 13.64 -28.63
N ALA A 326 -3.22 13.93 -27.80
CA ALA A 326 -2.61 12.94 -26.90
C ALA A 326 -3.64 12.35 -25.91
N ILE A 327 -4.50 13.18 -25.33
CA ILE A 327 -5.60 12.71 -24.47
C ILE A 327 -6.55 11.79 -25.26
N ASN A 328 -6.82 12.09 -26.52
CA ASN A 328 -7.68 11.24 -27.35
C ASN A 328 -7.03 9.90 -27.68
N GLU A 329 -5.70 9.84 -27.88
CA GLU A 329 -4.97 8.57 -28.01
C GLU A 329 -5.07 7.72 -26.74
N ILE A 330 -5.00 8.34 -25.56
CA ILE A 330 -5.18 7.62 -24.28
C ILE A 330 -6.63 7.16 -24.12
N LYS A 331 -7.62 7.98 -24.51
CA LYS A 331 -9.04 7.58 -24.51
C LYS A 331 -9.32 6.42 -25.46
N ALA A 332 -8.60 6.35 -26.59
CA ALA A 332 -8.73 5.27 -27.57
C ALA A 332 -8.29 3.91 -27.02
N LEU A 333 -7.56 3.86 -25.89
CA LEU A 333 -7.30 2.61 -25.18
C LEU A 333 -8.61 1.95 -24.69
N GLY A 334 -9.64 2.77 -24.39
CA GLY A 334 -11.04 2.39 -24.16
C GLY A 334 -11.30 1.40 -23.01
N PRO A 335 -12.55 1.15 -22.61
CA PRO A 335 -12.90 -0.08 -21.92
C PRO A 335 -12.86 -1.24 -22.93
N VAL A 336 -12.14 -2.31 -22.60
CA VAL A 336 -12.04 -3.47 -23.50
C VAL A 336 -13.40 -4.16 -23.63
N ASN A 337 -14.00 -4.11 -24.83
CA ASN A 337 -15.02 -5.07 -25.21
C ASN A 337 -14.36 -6.45 -25.22
N ALA A 338 -14.97 -7.42 -24.54
CA ALA A 338 -14.46 -8.78 -24.30
C ALA A 338 -14.25 -9.66 -25.57
N THR A 339 -14.16 -9.04 -26.73
CA THR A 339 -13.87 -9.69 -28.02
C THR A 339 -12.74 -8.89 -28.67
N GLY A 340 -11.52 -9.43 -28.61
CA GLY A 340 -10.31 -8.81 -29.13
C GLY A 340 -10.41 -8.43 -30.61
N GLY A 341 -10.88 -7.22 -30.87
CA GLY A 341 -10.96 -6.63 -32.19
C GLY A 341 -10.81 -5.11 -32.06
N ILE A 342 -9.65 -4.63 -32.46
CA ILE A 342 -9.42 -3.23 -32.84
C ILE A 342 -10.39 -2.89 -33.97
N ALA A 343 -11.18 -1.83 -33.78
CA ALA A 343 -11.88 -1.13 -34.85
C ALA A 343 -11.26 0.26 -34.99
#